data_AF-A0A2D1STC5-F1
#
_entry.id   AF-A0A2D1STC5-F1
#
_cell.length_a   1.000
_cell.length_b   1.000
_cell.length_c   1.000
_cell.angle_alpha   90.00
_cell.angle_beta   90.00
_cell.angle_gamma   90.00
#
_symmetry.space_group_name_H-M   'P 1'
#
loop_
_entity.id
_entity.type
_entity.pdbx_description
1 polymer ?
#
loop_
_entity_poly.entity_id
_entity_poly.type
_entity_poly.pdbx_seq_one_letter_code
_entity_poly.pdbx_strand_id
1 'polypeptide(L)'
;MIADTLLEQLKKIDFSDMDFDKVLDMRDSSVFDKEWVRVWNELEALKKKKEALDGEENLSESVRKEVYLELYNLTQNEEIAAYGSDDFGLIYESEIWGLSDEWLSKLVKCYQNARFPHGKL
;
A
#
# COMPACT_ATOMS: atom_id res chain seq x y z
N MET A 1 10.48 7.72 -8.34
CA MET A 1 9.92 6.33 -8.38
C MET A 1 8.40 6.45 -8.45
N ILE A 2 7.66 5.36 -8.72
CA ILE A 2 6.18 5.49 -8.75
C ILE A 2 5.66 5.95 -7.38
N ALA A 3 6.32 5.51 -6.30
CA ALA A 3 5.97 5.84 -4.92
C ALA A 3 5.92 7.35 -4.64
N ASP A 4 6.89 8.14 -5.12
CA ASP A 4 6.90 9.60 -4.93
C ASP A 4 5.68 10.26 -5.59
N THR A 5 5.29 9.77 -6.77
CA THR A 5 4.11 10.27 -7.48
C THR A 5 2.82 9.86 -6.77
N LEU A 6 2.77 8.65 -6.21
CA LEU A 6 1.63 8.17 -5.44
C LEU A 6 1.46 8.92 -4.12
N LEU A 7 2.56 9.30 -3.44
CA LEU A 7 2.50 10.08 -2.22
C LEU A 7 1.86 11.45 -2.46
N GLU A 8 2.17 12.10 -3.59
CA GLU A 8 1.53 13.35 -3.97
C GLU A 8 0.04 13.20 -4.32
N GLN A 9 -0.42 12.00 -4.73
CA GLN A 9 -1.85 11.73 -4.90
C GLN A 9 -2.54 11.34 -3.60
N LEU A 10 -1.84 10.67 -2.69
CA LEU A 10 -2.31 10.32 -1.35
C LEU A 10 -2.76 11.58 -0.59
N LYS A 11 -1.96 12.65 -0.67
CA LYS A 11 -2.25 13.97 -0.06
C LYS A 11 -3.50 14.65 -0.62
N LYS A 12 -4.04 14.16 -1.75
CA LYS A 12 -5.25 14.70 -2.39
C LYS A 12 -6.49 13.87 -2.10
N ILE A 13 -6.36 12.75 -1.39
CA ILE A 13 -7.51 11.96 -0.95
C ILE A 13 -8.33 12.81 0.02
N ASP A 14 -9.61 12.96 -0.26
CA ASP A 14 -10.54 13.57 0.68
C ASP A 14 -11.00 12.54 1.70
N PHE A 15 -10.57 12.73 2.95
CA PHE A 15 -10.93 11.87 4.09
C PHE A 15 -12.06 12.47 4.95
N SER A 16 -12.55 13.67 4.64
CA SER A 16 -13.43 14.43 5.55
C SER A 16 -14.78 13.75 5.85
N ASP A 17 -15.36 13.08 4.85
CA ASP A 17 -16.64 12.36 4.97
C ASP A 17 -16.46 10.82 4.93
N MET A 18 -15.23 10.33 5.11
CA MET A 18 -14.94 8.90 5.03
C MET A 18 -15.32 8.20 6.35
N ASP A 19 -16.16 7.17 6.24
CA ASP A 19 -16.44 6.25 7.34
C ASP A 19 -15.27 5.24 7.46
N PHE A 20 -14.32 5.53 8.35
CA PHE A 20 -13.13 4.71 8.52
C PHE A 20 -13.45 3.29 8.96
N ASP A 21 -14.38 3.09 9.89
CA ASP A 21 -14.76 1.75 10.37
C ASP A 21 -15.26 0.89 9.19
N LYS A 22 -16.13 1.46 8.35
CA LYS A 22 -16.62 0.75 7.16
C LYS A 22 -15.53 0.46 6.13
N VAL A 23 -14.58 1.38 5.96
CA VAL A 23 -13.44 1.20 5.05
C VAL A 23 -12.53 0.07 5.57
N LEU A 24 -12.23 0.06 6.87
CA LEU A 24 -11.42 -0.95 7.53
C LEU A 24 -12.11 -2.32 7.48
N ASP A 25 -13.42 -2.40 7.78
CA ASP A 25 -14.22 -3.62 7.61
C ASP A 25 -14.13 -4.20 6.19
N MET A 26 -14.10 -3.32 5.17
CA MET A 26 -13.97 -3.74 3.78
C MET A 26 -12.54 -4.20 3.43
N ARG A 27 -11.51 -3.68 4.10
CA ARG A 27 -10.12 -4.14 3.95
C ARG A 27 -9.90 -5.49 4.64
N ASP A 28 -10.47 -5.67 5.81
CA ASP A 28 -10.40 -6.92 6.57
C ASP A 28 -11.31 -8.01 5.97
N SER A 29 -12.19 -7.63 5.05
CA SER A 29 -12.98 -8.58 4.31
C SER A 29 -12.10 -9.53 3.52
N SER A 30 -12.48 -10.81 3.49
CA SER A 30 -11.74 -11.84 2.76
C SER A 30 -11.57 -11.58 1.25
N VAL A 31 -12.31 -10.62 0.67
CA VAL A 31 -12.18 -10.22 -0.74
C VAL A 31 -10.92 -9.37 -0.95
N PHE A 32 -10.58 -8.51 0.00
CA PHE A 32 -9.41 -7.64 -0.08
C PHE A 32 -8.19 -8.34 0.54
N ASP A 33 -8.31 -8.81 1.78
CA ASP A 33 -7.22 -9.43 2.55
C ASP A 33 -6.54 -10.58 1.80
N LYS A 34 -7.33 -11.50 1.21
CA LYS A 34 -6.76 -12.65 0.47
C LYS A 34 -5.90 -12.23 -0.71
N GLU A 35 -6.28 -11.18 -1.42
CA GLU A 35 -5.51 -10.70 -2.57
C GLU A 35 -4.25 -9.95 -2.10
N TRP A 36 -4.36 -9.13 -1.06
CA TRP A 36 -3.20 -8.45 -0.46
C TRP A 36 -2.16 -9.48 0.03
N VAL A 37 -2.60 -10.47 0.81
CA VAL A 37 -1.76 -11.55 1.32
C VAL A 37 -1.20 -12.42 0.19
N ARG A 38 -1.97 -12.66 -0.88
CA ARG A 38 -1.47 -13.41 -2.05
C ARG A 38 -0.30 -12.68 -2.72
N VAL A 39 -0.47 -11.39 -3.03
CA VAL A 39 0.57 -10.58 -3.68
C VAL A 39 1.80 -10.45 -2.78
N TRP A 40 1.61 -10.22 -1.49
CA TRP A 40 2.73 -10.19 -0.53
C TRP A 40 3.50 -11.51 -0.49
N ASN A 41 2.82 -12.65 -0.45
CA ASN A 41 3.48 -13.95 -0.48
C ASN A 41 4.26 -14.20 -1.79
N GLU A 42 3.73 -13.75 -2.93
CA GLU A 42 4.42 -13.83 -4.21
C GLU A 42 5.69 -12.97 -4.24
N LEU A 43 5.62 -11.76 -3.69
CA LEU A 43 6.77 -10.87 -3.51
C LEU A 43 7.84 -11.50 -2.62
N GLU A 44 7.46 -12.03 -1.46
CA GLU A 44 8.39 -12.70 -0.54
C GLU A 44 9.04 -13.94 -1.17
N ALA A 45 8.29 -14.71 -1.95
CA ALA A 45 8.84 -15.83 -2.71
C ALA A 45 9.83 -15.37 -3.79
N LEU A 46 9.60 -14.21 -4.41
CA LEU A 46 10.49 -13.62 -5.41
C LEU A 46 11.80 -13.14 -4.78
N LYS A 47 11.73 -12.44 -3.63
CA LYS A 47 12.90 -12.01 -2.85
C LYS A 47 13.79 -13.19 -2.46
N LYS A 48 13.18 -14.27 -1.95
CA LYS A 48 13.89 -15.49 -1.55
C LYS A 48 14.63 -16.18 -2.71
N LYS A 49 14.08 -16.13 -3.92
CA LYS A 49 14.68 -16.78 -5.10
C LYS A 49 15.88 -16.03 -5.68
N LYS A 50 15.91 -14.70 -5.52
CA LYS A 50 16.90 -13.84 -6.18
C LYS A 50 18.14 -13.54 -5.33
N GLU A 51 18.23 -14.09 -4.11
CA GLU A 51 19.12 -13.67 -3.02
C GLU A 51 18.88 -12.17 -2.72
N ALA A 52 18.33 -11.88 -1.54
CA ALA A 52 17.91 -10.52 -1.19
C ALA A 52 19.00 -9.49 -1.54
N LEU A 53 18.62 -8.41 -2.23
CA LEU A 53 19.52 -7.29 -2.50
C LEU A 53 19.75 -6.60 -1.16
N ASP A 54 20.85 -6.95 -0.49
CA ASP A 54 21.27 -6.32 0.77
C ASP A 54 21.34 -4.80 0.56
N GLY A 55 20.41 -4.07 1.18
CA GLY A 55 20.31 -2.60 1.11
C GLY A 55 18.91 -2.05 0.81
N GLU A 56 18.06 -2.81 0.12
CA GLU A 56 16.74 -2.31 -0.33
C GLU A 56 15.65 -2.39 0.75
N GLU A 57 15.79 -3.28 1.75
CA GLU A 57 14.92 -3.31 2.95
C GLU A 57 14.87 -1.94 3.65
N ASN A 58 16.00 -1.23 3.73
CA ASN A 58 16.09 0.06 4.40
C ASN A 58 15.33 1.18 3.66
N LEU A 59 15.16 1.07 2.34
CA LEU A 59 14.44 2.07 1.54
C LEU A 59 12.92 1.90 1.70
N SER A 60 12.43 0.66 1.72
CA SER A 60 11.02 0.34 1.97
C SER A 60 10.54 0.93 3.31
N GLU A 61 11.32 0.75 4.37
CA GLU A 61 11.00 1.30 5.70
C GLU A 61 10.90 2.83 5.72
N SER A 62 11.72 3.53 4.94
CA SER A 62 11.65 4.99 4.86
C SER A 62 10.36 5.47 4.21
N VAL A 63 9.94 4.83 3.12
CA VAL A 63 8.68 5.12 2.40
C VAL A 63 7.48 4.81 3.30
N ARG A 64 7.47 3.64 3.95
CA ARG A 64 6.41 3.24 4.89
C ARG A 64 6.25 4.27 6.01
N LYS A 65 7.36 4.69 6.62
CA LYS A 65 7.33 5.71 7.68
C LYS A 65 6.78 7.05 7.21
N GLU A 66 7.19 7.52 6.03
CA GLU A 66 6.69 8.78 5.47
C GLU A 66 5.18 8.71 5.23
N VAL A 67 4.70 7.64 4.59
CA VAL A 67 3.29 7.42 4.29
C VAL A 67 2.46 7.29 5.56
N TYR A 68 2.96 6.56 6.56
CA TYR A 68 2.30 6.43 7.86
C TYR A 68 2.09 7.80 8.51
N LEU A 69 3.15 8.61 8.60
CA LEU A 69 3.08 9.93 9.23
C LEU A 69 2.13 10.86 8.46
N GLU A 70 2.16 10.84 7.13
CA GLU A 70 1.27 11.64 6.30
C GLU A 70 -0.21 11.25 6.52
N LEU A 71 -0.54 9.97 6.44
CA LEU A 71 -1.90 9.49 6.66
C LEU A 71 -2.38 9.73 8.08
N TYR A 72 -1.53 9.51 9.09
CA TYR A 72 -1.87 9.79 10.47
C TYR A 72 -2.17 11.28 10.66
N ASN A 73 -1.38 12.17 10.05
CA ASN A 73 -1.63 13.61 10.12
C ASN A 73 -2.96 13.99 9.44
N LEU A 74 -3.27 13.39 8.29
CA LEU A 74 -4.49 13.68 7.53
C LEU A 74 -5.77 13.12 8.18
N THR A 75 -5.69 11.96 8.84
CA THR A 75 -6.86 11.20 9.28
C THR A 75 -7.01 11.11 10.79
N GLN A 76 -5.92 11.31 11.54
CA GLN A 76 -5.82 11.02 12.97
C GLN A 76 -6.24 9.58 13.33
N ASN A 77 -6.13 8.64 12.39
CA ASN A 77 -6.48 7.24 12.56
C ASN A 77 -5.26 6.34 12.30
N GLU A 78 -4.85 5.58 13.32
CA GLU A 78 -3.65 4.74 13.27
C GLU A 78 -3.79 3.54 12.32
N GLU A 79 -4.99 2.98 12.20
CA GLU A 79 -5.25 1.82 11.34
C GLU A 79 -5.22 2.22 9.86
N ILE A 80 -5.87 3.33 9.49
CA ILE A 80 -5.79 3.87 8.13
C ILE A 80 -4.33 4.17 7.76
N ALA A 81 -3.56 4.75 8.69
CA ALA A 81 -2.14 5.01 8.49
C ALA A 81 -1.31 3.73 8.32
N ALA A 82 -1.56 2.71 9.15
CA ALA A 82 -0.90 1.41 9.05
C ALA A 82 -1.20 0.71 7.73
N TYR A 83 -2.48 0.58 7.36
CA TYR A 83 -2.92 -0.05 6.13
C TYR A 83 -2.39 0.64 4.87
N GLY A 84 -2.40 1.98 4.85
CA GLY A 84 -1.84 2.72 3.72
C GLY A 84 -0.32 2.66 3.65
N SER A 85 0.37 2.65 4.80
CA SER A 85 1.82 2.43 4.86
C SER A 85 2.20 1.06 4.30
N ASP A 86 1.49 0.00 4.68
CA ASP A 86 1.73 -1.35 4.20
C ASP A 86 1.48 -1.49 2.69
N ASP A 87 0.45 -0.82 2.15
CA ASP A 87 0.22 -0.78 0.70
C ASP A 87 1.38 -0.14 -0.05
N PHE A 88 1.91 0.98 0.46
CA PHE A 88 3.04 1.65 -0.17
C PHE A 88 4.33 0.83 -0.09
N GLY A 89 4.56 0.11 1.02
CA GLY A 89 5.64 -0.86 1.14
C GLY A 89 5.52 -1.95 0.07
N LEU A 90 4.33 -2.56 -0.05
CA LEU A 90 4.07 -3.60 -1.05
C LEU A 90 4.27 -3.09 -2.48
N ILE A 91 3.77 -1.90 -2.81
CA ILE A 91 3.92 -1.28 -4.13
C ILE A 91 5.39 -1.00 -4.45
N TYR A 92 6.11 -0.39 -3.50
CA TYR A 92 7.49 0.01 -3.66
C TYR A 92 8.40 -1.20 -3.90
N GLU A 93 8.29 -2.20 -3.03
CA GLU A 93 9.07 -3.42 -3.15
C GLU A 93 8.70 -4.22 -4.40
N SER A 94 7.43 -4.22 -4.81
CA SER A 94 7.03 -4.85 -6.06
C SER A 94 7.66 -4.18 -7.28
N GLU A 95 7.80 -2.85 -7.29
CA GLU A 95 8.50 -2.11 -8.35
C GLU A 95 9.98 -2.52 -8.42
N ILE A 96 10.67 -2.54 -7.28
CA ILE A 96 12.08 -2.95 -7.16
C ILE A 96 12.30 -4.38 -7.68
N TRP A 97 11.49 -5.31 -7.18
CA TRP A 97 11.68 -6.74 -7.45
C TRP A 97 11.12 -7.17 -8.81
N GLY A 98 10.39 -6.28 -9.48
CA GLY A 98 9.78 -6.49 -10.79
C GLY A 98 8.56 -7.40 -10.73
N LEU A 99 7.79 -7.37 -9.63
CA LEU A 99 6.54 -8.11 -9.49
C LEU A 99 5.44 -7.37 -10.26
N SER A 100 4.80 -8.07 -11.20
CA SER A 100 3.65 -7.57 -11.94
C SER A 100 2.44 -8.45 -11.61
N ASP A 101 1.39 -7.82 -11.10
CA ASP A 101 0.15 -8.48 -10.72
C ASP A 101 -1.07 -7.59 -11.06
N GLU A 102 -2.18 -8.20 -11.47
CA GLU A 102 -3.39 -7.47 -11.89
C GLU A 102 -4.06 -6.76 -10.71
N TRP A 103 -4.16 -7.41 -9.54
CA TRP A 103 -4.77 -6.82 -8.36
C TRP A 103 -3.88 -5.69 -7.81
N LEU A 104 -2.56 -5.90 -7.76
CA LEU A 104 -1.60 -4.86 -7.39
C LEU A 104 -1.70 -3.64 -8.32
N SER A 105 -1.86 -3.87 -9.63
CA SER A 105 -2.06 -2.78 -10.59
C SER A 105 -3.33 -1.98 -10.31
N LYS A 106 -4.39 -2.61 -9.79
CA LYS A 106 -5.62 -1.92 -9.37
C LYS A 106 -5.44 -1.19 -8.04
N LEU A 107 -4.67 -1.74 -7.09
CA LEU A 107 -4.27 -1.05 -5.86
C LEU A 107 -3.54 0.25 -6.17
N VAL A 108 -2.52 0.20 -7.03
CA VAL A 108 -1.79 1.38 -7.51
C VAL A 108 -2.73 2.40 -8.16
N LYS A 109 -3.65 1.94 -9.01
CA LYS A 109 -4.65 2.82 -9.66
C LYS A 109 -5.58 3.51 -8.66
N CYS A 110 -5.86 2.92 -7.51
CA CYS A 110 -6.65 3.62 -6.48
C CYS A 110 -5.92 4.88 -6.01
N TYR A 111 -4.65 4.73 -5.62
CA TYR A 111 -3.83 5.86 -5.19
C TYR A 111 -3.58 6.86 -6.31
N GLN A 112 -3.34 6.42 -7.56
CA GLN A 112 -3.21 7.33 -8.70
C GLN A 112 -4.44 8.22 -8.91
N ASN A 113 -5.63 7.72 -8.55
CA ASN A 113 -6.90 8.43 -8.64
C ASN A 113 -7.28 9.13 -7.32
N ALA A 114 -6.35 9.31 -6.39
CA ALA A 114 -6.59 9.90 -5.07
C ALA A 114 -7.77 9.22 -4.35
N ARG A 115 -7.78 7.88 -4.34
CA ARG A 115 -8.75 7.07 -3.60
C ARG A 115 -8.04 6.07 -2.68
N PHE A 116 -8.45 6.03 -1.41
CA PHE A 116 -7.99 5.00 -0.48
C PHE A 116 -8.61 3.64 -0.88
N PRO A 117 -7.81 2.57 -1.05
CA PRO A 117 -8.31 1.29 -1.54
C PRO A 117 -9.07 0.51 -0.44
N HIS A 118 -10.21 -0.07 -0.81
CA HIS A 118 -11.00 -0.93 0.06
C HIS A 118 -11.93 -1.84 -0.77
N GLY A 119 -12.35 -2.98 -0.20
CA GLY A 119 -13.30 -3.89 -0.83
C GLY A 119 -12.77 -4.58 -2.09
N LYS A 120 -13.61 -4.76 -3.12
CA LYS A 120 -13.17 -5.37 -4.38
C LYS A 120 -12.51 -4.33 -5.28
N LEU A 121 -11.26 -4.59 -5.69
CA LEU A 121 -10.50 -3.74 -6.61
C LEU A 121 -10.70 -4.09 -8.08
#